data_AF-A0A450WSH0-F1
#
_entry.id   AF-A0A450WSH0-F1
#
_cell.length_a   1.000
_cell.length_b   1.000
_cell.length_c   1.000
_cell.angle_alpha   90.00
_cell.angle_beta   90.00
_cell.angle_gamma   90.00
#
_symmetry.space_group_name_H-M   'P 1'
#
loop_
_entity.id
_entity.type
_entity.pdbx_description
1 polymer ?
#
loop_
_entity_poly.entity_id
_entity_poly.type
_entity_poly.pdbx_seq_one_letter_code
_entity_poly.pdbx_strand_id
1 'polypeptide(L)'
;MPPSGYTIDQSNTVAEFLSSCAQALEREGIQKGLLPSEVLGLECKNIDKILGKNKGNHLSDGVLSLTRSFYEELLMQHPGTYQELRDLIKKTLKKVKKEVLSVHVPAI
;
A
#
# COMPACT_ATOMS: atom_id res chain seq x y z
N MET A 1 -8.91 -4.67 27.66
CA MET A 1 -8.04 -4.93 26.50
C MET A 1 -6.76 -5.56 27.01
N PRO A 2 -6.37 -6.75 26.55
CA PRO A 2 -4.97 -7.15 26.55
C PRO A 2 -4.46 -7.23 25.10
N PRO A 3 -3.14 -7.25 24.84
CA PRO A 3 -2.06 -6.27 25.05
C PRO A 3 -1.94 -5.34 23.80
N SER A 4 -0.91 -4.49 23.74
CA SER A 4 -0.60 -3.49 22.70
C SER A 4 -1.05 -3.83 21.27
N GLY A 5 -2.22 -3.35 20.84
CA GLY A 5 -2.75 -3.46 19.48
C GLY A 5 -3.09 -2.10 18.87
N TYR A 6 -3.45 -2.06 17.58
CA TYR A 6 -3.80 -0.80 16.92
C TYR A 6 -5.27 -0.40 17.14
N THR A 7 -5.52 0.91 17.24
CA THR A 7 -6.88 1.47 17.37
C THR A 7 -7.55 1.67 16.01
N ILE A 8 -8.86 1.96 16.02
CA ILE A 8 -9.62 2.34 14.82
C ILE A 8 -8.99 3.56 14.15
N ASP A 9 -8.63 4.58 14.92
CA ASP A 9 -8.01 5.79 14.40
C ASP A 9 -6.66 5.49 13.73
N GLN A 10 -5.82 4.65 14.36
CA GLN A 10 -4.55 4.23 13.76
C GLN A 10 -4.76 3.44 12.47
N SER A 11 -5.77 2.57 12.41
CA SER A 11 -6.12 1.85 11.17
C SER A 11 -6.61 2.78 10.06
N ASN A 12 -7.35 3.84 10.41
CA ASN A 12 -7.80 4.86 9.48
C ASN A 12 -6.62 5.64 8.91
N THR A 13 -5.68 6.07 9.76
CA THR A 13 -4.47 6.79 9.34
C THR A 13 -3.63 5.97 8.36
N VAL A 14 -3.43 4.67 8.62
CA VAL A 14 -2.71 3.78 7.69
C VAL A 14 -3.41 3.71 6.33
N ALA A 15 -4.74 3.58 6.32
CA ALA A 15 -5.51 3.53 5.08
C ALA A 15 -5.48 4.86 4.32
N GLU A 16 -5.53 6.00 5.01
CA GLU A 16 -5.43 7.33 4.41
C GLU A 16 -4.05 7.57 3.79
N PHE A 17 -3.00 7.13 4.48
CA PHE A 17 -1.64 7.15 3.94
C PHE A 17 -1.55 6.36 2.62
N LEU A 18 -1.99 5.10 2.61
CA LEU A 18 -1.99 4.27 1.40
C LEU A 18 -2.87 4.83 0.28
N SER A 19 -4.02 5.42 0.62
CA SER A 19 -4.89 6.11 -0.33
C SER A 19 -4.16 7.28 -1.00
N SER A 20 -3.41 8.07 -0.23
CA SER A 20 -2.62 9.20 -0.75
C SER A 20 -1.54 8.71 -1.71
N CYS A 21 -0.81 7.66 -1.34
CA CYS A 21 0.18 7.02 -2.22
C CYS A 21 -0.45 6.56 -3.55
N ALA A 22 -1.59 5.87 -3.49
CA ALA A 22 -2.28 5.38 -4.68
C ALA A 22 -2.75 6.51 -5.61
N GLN A 23 -3.25 7.61 -5.05
CA GLN A 23 -3.68 8.78 -5.83
C GLN A 23 -2.49 9.48 -6.51
N ALA A 24 -1.35 9.57 -5.83
CA ALA A 24 -0.13 10.11 -6.44
C ALA A 24 0.33 9.23 -7.61
N LEU A 25 0.34 7.90 -7.41
CA LEU A 25 0.73 6.95 -8.46
C LEU A 25 -0.22 6.98 -9.65
N GLU A 26 -1.53 7.07 -9.40
CA GLU A 26 -2.54 7.23 -10.46
C GLU A 26 -2.28 8.47 -11.31
N ARG A 27 -2.04 9.63 -10.67
CA ARG A 27 -1.75 10.88 -11.40
C ARG A 27 -0.51 10.75 -12.27
N GLU A 28 0.55 10.13 -11.74
CA GLU A 28 1.78 9.89 -12.48
C GLU A 28 1.56 8.94 -13.67
N GLY A 29 0.80 7.86 -13.46
CA GLY A 29 0.45 6.92 -14.53
C GLY A 29 -0.34 7.57 -15.66
N ILE A 30 -1.34 8.39 -15.32
CA ILE A 30 -2.14 9.16 -16.30
C ILE A 30 -1.25 10.13 -17.08
N GLN A 31 -0.37 10.86 -16.39
CA GLN A 31 0.55 11.81 -17.04
C GLN A 31 1.53 11.12 -18.01
N LYS A 32 1.95 9.89 -17.68
CA LYS A 32 2.86 9.10 -18.51
C LYS A 32 2.15 8.27 -19.59
N GLY A 33 0.81 8.30 -19.64
CA GLY A 33 0.03 7.52 -20.61
C GLY A 33 0.13 6.00 -20.39
N LEU A 34 0.42 5.57 -19.16
CA LEU A 34 0.56 4.15 -18.80
C LEU A 34 -0.79 3.56 -18.39
N LEU A 35 -0.95 2.26 -18.61
CA LEU A 35 -2.05 1.51 -18.03
C LEU A 35 -1.86 1.34 -16.51
N PRO A 36 -2.95 1.19 -15.74
CA PRO A 36 -2.90 0.98 -14.28
C PRO A 36 -1.98 -0.18 -13.85
N SER A 37 -2.05 -1.30 -14.55
CA SER A 37 -1.22 -2.47 -14.27
C SER A 37 0.27 -2.23 -14.55
N GLU A 38 0.59 -1.44 -15.58
CA GLU A 38 1.97 -1.06 -15.92
C GLU A 38 2.56 -0.14 -14.86
N VAL A 39 1.82 0.89 -14.44
CA VAL A 39 2.31 1.84 -13.43
C VAL A 39 2.50 1.15 -12.08
N LEU A 40 1.56 0.31 -11.65
CA LEU A 40 1.71 -0.51 -10.44
C LEU A 40 2.93 -1.44 -10.53
N GLY A 41 3.09 -2.14 -11.66
CA GLY A 41 4.20 -3.06 -11.86
C GLY A 41 5.57 -2.36 -11.88
N LEU A 42 5.66 -1.18 -12.48
CA LEU A 42 6.87 -0.36 -12.45
C LEU A 42 7.19 0.12 -11.04
N GLU A 43 6.19 0.56 -10.29
CA GLU A 43 6.38 1.08 -8.94
C GLU A 43 6.82 -0.01 -7.96
N CYS A 44 6.20 -1.19 -8.01
CA CYS A 44 6.66 -2.36 -7.24
C CYS A 44 8.13 -2.68 -7.54
N LYS A 45 8.53 -2.73 -8.83
CA LYS A 45 9.92 -2.98 -9.23
C LYS A 45 10.88 -1.89 -8.74
N ASN A 46 10.44 -0.64 -8.70
CA ASN A 46 11.26 0.47 -8.21
C ASN A 46 11.46 0.37 -6.71
N ILE A 47 10.41 0.05 -5.95
CA ILE A 47 10.50 -0.16 -4.50
C ILE A 47 11.44 -1.35 -4.20
N ASP A 48 11.30 -2.47 -4.90
CA ASP A 48 12.15 -3.65 -4.71
C ASP A 48 13.64 -3.31 -4.95
N LYS A 49 13.94 -2.50 -5.98
CA LYS A 49 15.31 -2.00 -6.23
C LYS A 49 15.85 -1.13 -5.10
N ILE A 50 15.01 -0.30 -4.48
CA ILE A 50 15.43 0.57 -3.36
C ILE A 50 15.70 -0.28 -2.13
N LEU A 51 14.79 -1.19 -1.79
CA LEU A 51 14.94 -2.12 -0.66
C LEU A 51 16.19 -3.01 -0.81
N GLY A 52 16.52 -3.44 -2.03
CA GLY A 52 17.74 -4.22 -2.29
C GLY A 52 19.05 -3.44 -2.18
N LYS A 53 19.01 -2.10 -2.30
CA LYS A 53 20.20 -1.22 -2.28
C LYS A 53 20.47 -0.61 -0.91
N ASN A 54 19.43 -0.24 -0.17
CA ASN A 54 19.56 0.44 1.11
C ASN A 54 19.68 -0.56 2.27
N LYS A 55 20.87 -1.11 2.49
CA LYS A 55 21.16 -1.85 3.73
C LYS A 55 21.42 -0.86 4.86
N GLY A 56 20.41 -0.53 5.68
CA GLY A 56 20.65 0.14 6.96
C GLY A 56 19.59 1.09 7.52
N ASN A 57 18.46 1.36 6.82
CA ASN A 57 17.40 2.20 7.37
C ASN A 57 16.07 1.44 7.51
N HIS A 58 15.93 0.74 8.64
CA HIS A 58 14.82 -0.16 8.92
C HIS A 58 13.43 0.51 8.90
N LEU A 59 13.34 1.82 9.20
CA LEU A 59 12.05 2.52 9.23
C LEU A 59 11.55 2.84 7.82
N SER A 60 12.41 3.39 6.95
CA SER A 60 12.03 3.65 5.56
C SER A 60 11.70 2.36 4.83
N ASP A 61 12.41 1.28 5.13
CA ASP A 61 12.16 -0.03 4.51
C ASP A 61 10.80 -0.60 4.92
N GLY A 62 10.38 -0.39 6.18
CA GLY A 62 9.05 -0.77 6.65
C GLY A 62 7.93 -0.02 5.92
N VAL A 63 8.09 1.29 5.73
CA VAL A 63 7.12 2.12 4.98
C VAL A 63 7.05 1.67 3.52
N LEU A 64 8.21 1.48 2.88
CA LEU A 64 8.29 1.01 1.49
C LEU A 64 7.68 -0.39 1.32
N SER A 65 7.94 -1.31 2.24
CA SER A 65 7.39 -2.68 2.20
C SER A 65 5.87 -2.68 2.34
N LEU A 66 5.32 -1.83 3.22
CA LEU A 66 3.87 -1.65 3.37
C LEU A 66 3.25 -1.15 2.06
N THR A 67 3.80 -0.07 1.48
CA THR A 67 3.31 0.51 0.22
C THR A 67 3.42 -0.48 -0.94
N ARG A 68 4.55 -1.20 -1.05
CA ARG A 68 4.77 -2.22 -2.07
C ARG A 68 3.78 -3.37 -1.97
N SER A 69 3.49 -3.84 -0.75
CA SER A 69 2.51 -4.93 -0.54
C SER A 69 1.10 -4.47 -0.92
N PHE A 70 0.75 -3.23 -0.60
CA PHE A 70 -0.53 -2.65 -1.02
C PHE A 70 -0.65 -2.56 -2.55
N TYR A 71 0.39 -2.10 -3.25
CA TYR A 71 0.39 -2.05 -4.71
C TYR A 71 0.40 -3.44 -5.37
N GLU A 72 1.12 -4.41 -4.81
CA GLU A 72 1.08 -5.79 -5.27
C GLU A 72 -0.33 -6.37 -5.15
N GLU A 73 -1.04 -6.10 -4.05
CA GLU A 73 -2.42 -6.55 -3.89
C GLU A 73 -3.36 -5.96 -4.95
N LEU A 74 -3.18 -4.68 -5.32
CA LEU A 74 -3.91 -4.07 -6.43
C LEU A 74 -3.52 -4.69 -7.78
N LEU A 75 -2.22 -4.93 -8.01
CA LEU A 75 -1.68 -5.47 -9.24
C LEU A 75 -2.18 -6.89 -9.52
N MET A 76 -2.29 -7.73 -8.49
CA MET A 76 -2.81 -9.11 -8.59
C MET A 76 -4.26 -9.17 -9.08
N GLN A 77 -5.01 -8.06 -9.00
CA GLN A 77 -6.37 -7.96 -9.53
C GLN A 77 -6.41 -7.50 -11.00
N HIS A 78 -5.25 -7.22 -11.60
CA HIS A 78 -5.09 -6.85 -13.02
C HIS A 78 -6.02 -5.72 -13.51
N PRO A 79 -5.99 -4.51 -12.90
CA PRO A 79 -6.80 -3.39 -13.36
C PRO A 79 -6.44 -3.00 -14.80
N GLY A 80 -7.45 -2.95 -15.67
CA GLY A 80 -7.33 -2.50 -17.06
C GLY A 80 -7.58 -1.01 -17.22
N THR A 81 -8.38 -0.40 -16.34
CA THR A 81 -8.70 1.04 -16.38
C THR A 81 -8.47 1.73 -15.03
N TYR A 82 -8.25 3.06 -15.06
CA TYR A 82 -8.09 3.83 -13.83
C TYR A 82 -9.36 3.85 -12.98
N GLN A 83 -10.54 3.71 -13.60
CA GLN A 83 -11.78 3.58 -12.85
C GLN A 83 -11.83 2.27 -12.07
N GLU A 84 -11.46 1.16 -12.71
CA GLU A 84 -11.31 -0.14 -12.01
C GLU A 84 -10.27 -0.05 -10.88
N LEU A 85 -9.13 0.58 -11.14
CA LEU A 85 -8.10 0.79 -10.11
C LEU A 85 -8.66 1.55 -8.90
N ARG A 86 -9.42 2.63 -9.10
CA ARG A 86 -10.03 3.40 -8.00
C ARG A 86 -10.99 2.56 -7.17
N ASP A 87 -11.78 1.70 -7.81
CA ASP A 87 -12.74 0.86 -7.10
C ASP A 87 -12.04 -0.29 -6.35
N LEU A 88 -10.96 -0.83 -6.92
CA LEU A 88 -10.07 -1.75 -6.21
C LEU A 88 -9.39 -1.09 -5.00
N ILE A 89 -8.86 0.13 -5.15
CA ILE A 89 -8.28 0.89 -4.03
C ILE A 89 -9.28 0.99 -2.87
N LYS A 90 -10.53 1.40 -3.12
CA LYS A 90 -11.56 1.49 -2.06
C LYS A 90 -11.79 0.13 -1.37
N LYS A 91 -11.82 -0.97 -2.12
CA LYS A 91 -12.02 -2.32 -1.60
C LYS A 91 -10.82 -2.76 -0.75
N THR A 92 -9.60 -2.59 -1.26
CA THR A 92 -8.36 -2.97 -0.56
C THR A 92 -8.14 -2.13 0.69
N LEU A 93 -8.45 -0.83 0.68
CA LEU A 93 -8.35 0.01 1.87
C LEU A 93 -9.30 -0.44 3.00
N LYS A 94 -10.50 -0.93 2.67
CA LYS A 94 -11.40 -1.55 3.68
C LYS A 94 -10.80 -2.81 4.29
N LYS A 95 -10.08 -3.61 3.48
CA LYS A 95 -9.36 -4.80 3.95
C LYS A 95 -8.20 -4.40 4.87
N VAL A 96 -7.36 -3.44 4.46
CA VAL A 96 -6.25 -2.90 5.27
C VAL A 96 -6.72 -2.47 6.65
N LYS A 97 -7.82 -1.69 6.74
CA LYS A 97 -8.35 -1.26 8.05
C LYS A 97 -8.66 -2.45 8.97
N LYS A 98 -9.29 -3.50 8.43
CA LYS A 98 -9.61 -4.71 9.20
C LYS A 98 -8.36 -5.48 9.63
N GLU A 99 -7.39 -5.61 8.74
CA GLU A 99 -6.16 -6.35 9.02
C GLU A 99 -5.28 -5.63 10.05
N VAL A 100 -5.15 -4.30 9.97
CA VAL A 100 -4.43 -3.51 10.98
C VAL A 100 -5.05 -3.70 12.37
N LEU A 101 -6.38 -3.72 12.46
CA LEU A 101 -7.08 -3.96 13.73
C LEU A 101 -6.91 -5.38 14.28
N SER A 102 -6.55 -6.35 13.41
CA SER A 102 -6.29 -7.73 13.83
C SER A 102 -4.86 -7.97 14.33
N VAL A 103 -3.99 -6.97 14.23
CA VAL A 103 -2.63 -7.07 14.76
C VAL A 103 -2.66 -6.90 16.27
N HIS A 104 -2.20 -7.96 16.96
CA HIS A 104 -2.07 -7.99 18.41
C HIS A 104 -0.62 -8.32 18.77
N VAL A 105 0.00 -7.50 19.62
CA VAL A 105 1.32 -7.80 20.18
C VAL A 105 1.10 -8.50 21.52
N PRO A 106 1.65 -9.71 21.74
CA PRO A 106 1.60 -10.39 23.03
C PRO A 106 2.14 -9.52 24.17
N ALA A 107 1.57 -9.67 25.37
CA ALA A 107 2.11 -9.04 26.57
C ALA A 107 3.48 -9.69 26.87
N ILE A 108 4.45 -8.87 27.27
CA ILE A 108 5.76 -9.32 27.76
C ILE A 108 5.59 -9.92 29.15
#